data_AF-A0A1I3TL86-F1
#
_entry.id   AF-A0A1I3TL86-F1
#
_cell.length_a   1.000
_cell.length_b   1.000
_cell.length_c   1.000
_cell.angle_alpha   90.00
_cell.angle_beta   90.00
_cell.angle_gamma   90.00
#
_symmetry.space_group_name_H-M   'P 1'
#
loop_
_entity.id
_entity.type
_entity.pdbx_description
1 polymer ?
#
loop_
_entity_poly.entity_id
_entity_poly.type
_entity_poly.pdbx_seq_one_letter_code
_entity_poly.pdbx_strand_id
1 'polypeptide(L)'
;MSSPTSERHFQALWRRAQSAPSLKDLTPEIMFSWARERGLEGAIVEARPVGAFSPIDGVILTLGARKAFFPRISPSEDPTWLVRRQTADADAALWEKVEWFTPFWVPMGEARKVVESARHVPKTRAIELFNYHMSTSYTLAFQAVCIAQLMPKARSLEAACPLAREAYLAFYSGYRASSIAALIPAIEGAITRILPDGGGSLAVADKVDRAIDRAIATAAGLHFEGMWTPVEYRTKEFLFGQDERVFGFETFRRWLHRSFFRKTGEYDGITWLNRHLFAHGGTTEWQQSSNFSRLVVALATVGLIESWHDESHQVSLFLPEMNADSTLLHQQAQLRAQTQMAVQLIEQQRYQEHGRLVPEMPTDDGAMLRRAILSEDCIKDLVRPLRDAGWSVKVSDPEATGLYMTVVATADGQSLGAALLYSCATSNDIYRQLAETCSVILYRGAPYHEDQYAYGITAHVGSITGWQPPLAPDRTRRVPQTVS
;
A
#
# COMPACT_ATOMS: atom_id res chain seq x y z
N MET A 1 -25.82 -25.82 19.24
CA MET A 1 -25.48 -26.10 20.66
C MET A 1 -25.43 -27.61 20.84
N SER A 2 -24.26 -28.15 21.21
CA SER A 2 -24.01 -29.59 21.34
C SER A 2 -24.81 -30.18 22.51
N SER A 3 -25.35 -31.39 22.33
CA SER A 3 -25.74 -32.22 23.47
C SER A 3 -24.43 -32.68 24.14
N PRO A 4 -24.20 -32.35 25.42
CA PRO A 4 -22.92 -32.54 26.10
C PRO A 4 -22.49 -34.01 26.22
N THR A 5 -23.35 -34.97 25.88
CA THR A 5 -23.04 -36.40 25.93
C THR A 5 -22.15 -36.85 24.77
N SER A 6 -22.45 -36.52 23.51
CA SER A 6 -21.67 -37.04 22.36
C SER A 6 -20.24 -36.48 22.30
N GLU A 7 -20.05 -35.22 22.70
CA GLU A 7 -18.74 -34.58 22.69
C GLU A 7 -17.79 -35.23 23.70
N ARG A 8 -18.30 -35.61 24.88
CA ARG A 8 -17.55 -36.39 25.86
C ARG A 8 -17.13 -37.76 25.31
N HIS A 9 -17.97 -38.39 24.49
CA HIS A 9 -17.60 -39.65 23.84
C HIS A 9 -16.46 -39.46 22.85
N PHE A 10 -16.50 -38.41 22.02
CA PHE A 10 -15.41 -38.10 21.08
C PHE A 10 -14.10 -37.77 21.80
N GLN A 11 -14.15 -36.94 22.85
CA GLN A 11 -12.99 -36.65 23.69
C GLN A 11 -12.39 -37.92 24.32
N ALA A 12 -13.23 -38.84 24.80
CA ALA A 12 -12.76 -40.09 25.38
C ALA A 12 -12.08 -41.01 24.35
N LEU A 13 -12.65 -41.11 23.14
CA LEU A 13 -12.05 -41.84 22.03
C LEU A 13 -10.71 -41.22 21.61
N TRP A 14 -10.61 -39.89 21.59
CA TRP A 14 -9.36 -39.20 21.29
C TRP A 14 -8.28 -39.45 22.34
N ARG A 15 -8.60 -39.37 23.64
CA ARG A 15 -7.64 -39.72 24.71
C ARG A 15 -7.12 -41.16 24.58
N ARG A 16 -7.98 -42.09 24.16
CA ARG A 16 -7.57 -43.47 23.87
C ARG A 16 -6.63 -43.53 22.66
N ALA A 17 -6.92 -42.78 21.59
CA ALA A 17 -6.04 -42.67 20.43
C ALA A 17 -4.67 -42.10 20.79
N GLN A 18 -4.61 -41.07 21.65
CA GLN A 18 -3.36 -40.49 22.15
C GLN A 18 -2.54 -41.45 23.02
N SER A 19 -3.18 -42.47 23.60
CA SER A 19 -2.50 -43.51 24.39
C SER A 19 -1.96 -44.65 23.52
N ALA A 20 -2.28 -44.68 22.22
CA ALA A 20 -1.74 -45.66 21.29
C ALA A 20 -0.27 -45.34 20.97
N PRO A 21 0.55 -46.35 20.58
CA PRO A 21 1.96 -46.13 20.23
C PRO A 21 2.16 -45.11 19.10
N SER A 22 1.21 -45.00 18.18
CA SER A 22 1.24 -44.08 17.06
C SER A 22 -0.17 -43.74 16.58
N LEU A 23 -0.41 -42.46 16.28
CA LEU A 23 -1.64 -42.01 15.64
C LEU A 23 -1.79 -42.55 14.21
N LYS A 24 -0.68 -42.95 13.57
CA LYS A 24 -0.72 -43.55 12.22
C LYS A 24 -1.42 -44.90 12.22
N ASP A 25 -1.43 -45.59 13.34
CA ASP A 25 -2.04 -46.92 13.46
C ASP A 25 -3.55 -46.85 13.68
N LEU A 26 -4.13 -45.65 13.78
CA LEU A 26 -5.57 -45.48 13.93
C LEU A 26 -6.29 -45.84 12.61
N THR A 27 -6.96 -47.00 12.60
CA THR A 27 -7.76 -47.46 11.47
C THR A 27 -9.27 -47.36 11.73
N PRO A 28 -10.11 -47.37 10.68
CA PRO A 28 -11.57 -47.41 10.83
C PRO A 28 -12.06 -48.58 11.69
N GLU A 29 -11.43 -49.76 11.57
CA GLU A 29 -11.82 -50.98 12.29
C GLU A 29 -11.57 -50.82 13.80
N ILE A 30 -10.42 -50.25 14.17
CA ILE A 30 -10.07 -49.96 15.57
C ILE A 30 -11.04 -48.95 16.16
N MET A 31 -11.29 -47.85 15.44
CA MET A 31 -12.21 -46.80 15.91
C MET A 31 -13.65 -47.32 16.02
N PHE A 32 -14.10 -48.18 15.10
CA PHE A 32 -15.41 -48.82 15.15
C PHE A 32 -15.53 -49.76 16.36
N SER A 33 -14.51 -50.57 16.62
CA SER A 33 -14.44 -51.41 17.83
C SER A 33 -14.54 -50.57 19.10
N TRP A 34 -13.75 -49.50 19.22
CA TRP A 34 -13.78 -48.60 20.38
C TRP A 34 -15.13 -47.90 20.54
N ALA A 35 -15.78 -47.53 19.45
CA ALA A 35 -17.11 -46.93 19.48
C ALA A 35 -18.16 -47.92 20.02
N ARG A 36 -18.14 -49.18 19.56
CA ARG A 36 -19.04 -50.24 20.05
C ARG A 36 -18.84 -50.52 21.54
N GLU A 37 -17.59 -50.60 22.01
CA GLU A 37 -17.28 -50.79 23.44
C GLU A 37 -17.84 -49.68 24.32
N ARG A 38 -18.00 -48.47 23.79
CA ARG A 38 -18.59 -47.32 24.49
C ARG A 38 -20.12 -47.23 24.34
N GLY A 39 -20.77 -48.23 23.77
CA GLY A 39 -22.23 -48.26 23.56
C GLY A 39 -22.71 -47.29 22.48
N LEU A 40 -21.84 -46.89 21.53
CA LEU A 40 -22.21 -46.01 20.42
C LEU A 40 -22.78 -46.83 19.26
N GLU A 41 -24.03 -47.27 19.40
CA GLU A 41 -24.74 -48.03 18.38
C GLU A 41 -24.99 -47.20 17.11
N GLY A 42 -24.89 -47.82 15.93
CA GLY A 42 -25.08 -47.14 14.64
C GLY A 42 -23.93 -46.24 14.20
N ALA A 43 -22.76 -46.31 14.85
CA ALA A 43 -21.55 -45.64 14.42
C ALA A 43 -21.13 -46.06 13.00
N ILE A 44 -20.94 -45.10 12.11
CA ILE A 44 -20.32 -45.31 10.80
C ILE A 44 -18.91 -44.75 10.86
N VAL A 45 -17.91 -45.55 10.46
CA VAL A 45 -16.50 -45.15 10.52
C VAL A 45 -15.87 -45.29 9.14
N GLU A 46 -15.20 -44.24 8.68
CA GLU A 46 -14.48 -44.23 7.40
C GLU A 46 -13.12 -43.54 7.56
N ALA A 47 -12.16 -43.89 6.70
CA ALA A 47 -10.90 -43.15 6.58
C ALA A 47 -10.99 -42.21 5.38
N ARG A 48 -10.72 -40.92 5.60
CA ARG A 48 -10.72 -39.91 4.54
C ARG A 48 -9.82 -38.73 4.92
N PRO A 49 -9.09 -38.15 3.96
CA PRO A 49 -8.41 -36.89 4.19
C PRO A 49 -9.40 -35.72 4.36
N VAL A 50 -9.12 -34.84 5.32
CA VAL A 50 -9.94 -33.66 5.65
C VAL A 50 -9.05 -32.42 5.73
N GLY A 51 -9.47 -31.33 5.10
CA GLY A 51 -8.77 -30.05 5.12
C GLY A 51 -9.02 -29.27 3.83
N ALA A 52 -9.36 -27.98 3.94
CA ALA A 52 -9.75 -27.17 2.79
C ALA A 52 -8.59 -26.87 1.81
N PHE A 53 -7.35 -26.76 2.32
CA PHE A 53 -6.16 -26.43 1.53
C PHE A 53 -5.12 -27.54 1.59
N SER A 54 -4.75 -27.92 2.80
CA SER A 54 -3.82 -29.00 3.07
C SER A 54 -4.54 -30.14 3.80
N PRO A 55 -5.10 -31.12 3.07
CA PRO A 55 -5.81 -32.23 3.67
C PRO A 55 -4.91 -33.07 4.57
N ILE A 56 -5.49 -33.57 5.65
CA ILE A 56 -4.84 -34.41 6.66
C ILE A 56 -5.56 -35.74 6.70
N ASP A 57 -4.81 -36.83 6.67
CA ASP A 57 -5.39 -38.16 6.84
C ASP A 57 -5.96 -38.34 8.24
N GLY A 58 -7.15 -38.91 8.32
CA GLY A 58 -7.80 -39.23 9.58
C GLY A 58 -8.95 -40.20 9.44
N VAL A 59 -9.54 -40.52 10.58
CA VAL A 59 -10.71 -41.38 10.70
C VAL A 59 -11.90 -40.52 11.05
N ILE A 60 -12.99 -40.66 10.32
CA ILE A 60 -14.26 -39.97 10.58
C ILE A 60 -15.21 -40.95 11.26
N LEU A 61 -15.77 -40.54 12.39
CA LEU A 61 -16.85 -41.24 13.10
C LEU A 61 -18.14 -40.45 12.94
N THR A 62 -19.14 -41.05 12.33
CA THR A 62 -20.49 -40.49 12.16
C THR A 62 -21.46 -41.17 13.12
N LEU A 63 -22.18 -40.36 13.90
CA LEU A 63 -23.23 -40.75 14.84
C LEU A 63 -24.49 -39.92 14.59
N GLY A 64 -25.42 -40.48 13.81
CA GLY A 64 -26.60 -39.75 13.34
C GLY A 64 -26.18 -38.50 12.55
N ALA A 65 -26.62 -37.32 13.00
CA ALA A 65 -26.25 -36.04 12.38
C ALA A 65 -24.88 -35.48 12.80
N ARG A 66 -24.16 -36.15 13.71
CA ARG A 66 -22.88 -35.67 14.24
C ARG A 66 -21.70 -36.40 13.62
N LYS A 67 -20.62 -35.67 13.37
CA LYS A 67 -19.38 -36.20 12.83
C LYS A 67 -18.20 -35.75 13.67
N ALA A 68 -17.25 -36.65 13.89
CA ALA A 68 -15.99 -36.39 14.54
C ALA A 68 -14.84 -36.83 13.64
N PHE A 69 -13.83 -35.99 13.50
CA PHE A 69 -12.61 -36.27 12.76
C PHE A 69 -11.46 -36.50 13.75
N PHE A 70 -10.78 -37.63 13.58
CA PHE A 70 -9.62 -38.05 14.37
C PHE A 70 -8.39 -38.08 13.46
N PRO A 71 -7.52 -37.05 13.53
CA PRO A 71 -6.32 -36.98 12.70
C PRO A 71 -5.34 -38.14 13.01
N ARG A 72 -4.67 -38.63 11.97
CA ARG A 72 -3.63 -39.68 12.07
C ARG A 72 -2.20 -39.13 12.14
N ILE A 73 -2.06 -37.81 12.19
CA ILE A 73 -0.78 -37.11 12.28
C ILE A 73 -0.62 -36.45 13.63
N SER A 74 0.61 -36.37 14.13
CA SER A 74 0.93 -35.59 15.32
C SER A 74 0.78 -34.09 15.02
N PRO A 75 0.21 -33.29 15.94
CA PRO A 75 0.06 -31.85 15.76
C PRO A 75 1.40 -31.09 15.86
N SER A 76 2.48 -31.75 16.28
CA SER A 76 3.81 -31.14 16.51
C SER A 76 4.98 -31.91 15.92
N GLU A 77 4.80 -33.19 15.57
CA GLU A 77 5.92 -34.07 15.16
C GLU A 77 5.78 -34.59 13.73
N ASP A 78 4.68 -34.29 13.02
CA ASP A 78 4.53 -34.72 11.64
C ASP A 78 5.53 -33.99 10.72
N PRO A 79 6.39 -34.70 9.97
CA PRO A 79 7.41 -34.07 9.13
C PRO A 79 6.82 -33.15 8.05
N THR A 80 5.67 -33.50 7.47
CA THR A 80 5.05 -32.70 6.42
C THR A 80 4.48 -31.41 7.00
N TRP A 81 3.82 -31.50 8.16
CA TRP A 81 3.37 -30.33 8.91
C TRP A 81 4.55 -29.44 9.31
N LEU A 82 5.65 -29.99 9.82
CA LEU A 82 6.84 -29.24 10.21
C LEU A 82 7.40 -28.41 9.04
N VAL A 83 7.53 -29.03 7.86
CA VAL A 83 8.00 -28.33 6.65
C VAL A 83 7.05 -27.20 6.27
N ARG A 84 5.74 -27.45 6.26
CA ARG A 84 4.74 -26.42 5.94
C ARG A 84 4.75 -25.28 6.95
N ARG A 85 4.86 -25.59 8.24
CA ARG A 85 4.96 -24.62 9.33
C ARG A 85 6.19 -23.73 9.16
N GLN A 86 7.35 -24.31 8.87
CA GLN A 86 8.59 -23.58 8.61
C GLN A 86 8.48 -22.65 7.40
N THR A 87 7.89 -23.14 6.30
CA THR A 87 7.64 -22.30 5.10
C THR A 87 6.73 -21.12 5.42
N ALA A 88 5.62 -21.36 6.14
CA ALA A 88 4.70 -20.31 6.53
C ALA A 88 5.37 -19.27 7.46
N ASP A 89 6.21 -19.70 8.41
CA ASP A 89 6.96 -18.77 9.26
C ASP A 89 7.97 -17.95 8.45
N ALA A 90 8.66 -18.55 7.48
CA ALA A 90 9.57 -17.84 6.58
C ALA A 90 8.84 -16.81 5.72
N ASP A 91 7.69 -17.16 5.14
CA ASP A 91 6.89 -16.25 4.31
C ASP A 91 6.30 -15.11 5.15
N ALA A 92 5.84 -15.40 6.37
CA ALA A 92 5.36 -14.37 7.29
C ALA A 92 6.44 -13.37 7.70
N ALA A 93 7.69 -13.83 7.87
CA ALA A 93 8.83 -12.95 8.11
C ALA A 93 9.12 -12.02 6.92
N LEU A 94 8.87 -12.48 5.68
CA LEU A 94 8.98 -11.63 4.49
C LEU A 94 7.90 -10.57 4.44
N TRP A 95 6.65 -10.91 4.78
CA TRP A 95 5.57 -9.93 4.90
C TRP A 95 5.87 -8.87 5.96
N GLU A 96 6.36 -9.30 7.12
CA GLU A 96 6.79 -8.40 8.20
C GLU A 96 7.93 -7.47 7.75
N LYS A 97 8.90 -7.99 6.99
CA LYS A 97 10.01 -7.20 6.43
C LYS A 97 9.54 -6.07 5.52
N VAL A 98 8.50 -6.30 4.72
CA VAL A 98 7.89 -5.24 3.87
C VAL A 98 6.82 -4.42 4.60
N GLU A 99 6.69 -4.61 5.92
CA GLU A 99 5.71 -3.96 6.79
C GLU A 99 4.27 -4.13 6.29
N TRP A 100 3.95 -5.36 5.87
CA TRP A 100 2.65 -5.71 5.32
C TRP A 100 2.19 -7.10 5.78
N PHE A 101 1.07 -7.57 5.23
CA PHE A 101 0.49 -8.87 5.49
C PHE A 101 0.07 -9.53 4.17
N THR A 102 -0.27 -10.82 4.21
CA THR A 102 -0.71 -11.55 3.02
C THR A 102 -2.01 -10.94 2.47
N PRO A 103 -2.02 -10.44 1.23
CA PRO A 103 -3.22 -9.83 0.66
C PRO A 103 -4.28 -10.89 0.29
N PHE A 104 -5.53 -10.65 0.68
CA PHE A 104 -6.65 -11.56 0.36
C PHE A 104 -7.14 -11.44 -1.09
N TRP A 105 -7.09 -10.22 -1.65
CA TRP A 105 -7.69 -9.90 -2.95
C TRP A 105 -6.66 -9.70 -4.07
N VAL A 106 -5.43 -10.16 -3.86
CA VAL A 106 -4.37 -10.18 -4.87
C VAL A 106 -4.10 -11.63 -5.22
N PRO A 107 -4.01 -12.01 -6.52
CA PRO A 107 -3.69 -13.38 -6.90
C PRO A 107 -2.42 -13.87 -6.22
N MET A 108 -2.44 -15.09 -5.68
CA MET A 108 -1.32 -15.66 -4.92
C MET A 108 -0.01 -15.67 -5.73
N GLY A 109 -0.08 -15.85 -7.05
CA GLY A 109 1.09 -15.75 -7.93
C GLY A 109 1.75 -14.37 -7.90
N GLU A 110 0.97 -13.29 -7.86
CA GLU A 110 1.50 -11.92 -7.74
C GLU A 110 2.00 -11.65 -6.32
N ALA A 111 1.26 -12.10 -5.29
CA ALA A 111 1.71 -11.99 -3.89
C ALA A 111 3.06 -12.69 -3.66
N ARG A 112 3.27 -13.86 -4.28
CA ARG A 112 4.56 -14.59 -4.23
C ARG A 112 5.70 -13.83 -4.89
N LYS A 113 5.47 -13.15 -6.02
CA LYS A 113 6.50 -12.32 -6.67
C LYS A 113 6.99 -11.21 -5.74
N VAL A 114 6.08 -10.61 -4.96
CA VAL A 114 6.41 -9.55 -3.99
C VAL A 114 7.34 -10.06 -2.89
N VAL A 115 6.98 -11.18 -2.24
CA VAL A 115 7.82 -11.72 -1.15
C VAL A 115 9.14 -12.28 -1.67
N GLU A 116 9.16 -12.86 -2.87
CA GLU A 116 10.38 -13.41 -3.45
C GLU A 116 11.37 -12.31 -3.85
N SER A 117 10.89 -11.20 -4.43
CA SER A 117 11.75 -10.04 -4.74
C SER A 117 12.30 -9.36 -3.47
N ALA A 118 11.58 -9.46 -2.35
CA ALA A 118 12.01 -8.96 -1.05
C ALA A 118 13.00 -9.87 -0.31
N ARG A 119 13.15 -11.15 -0.70
CA ARG A 119 13.85 -12.18 0.12
C ARG A 119 15.29 -11.82 0.47
N HIS A 120 16.09 -11.50 -0.53
CA HIS A 120 17.55 -11.34 -0.39
C HIS A 120 18.04 -9.90 -0.39
N VAL A 121 17.14 -8.91 -0.28
CA VAL A 121 17.49 -7.48 -0.29
C VAL A 121 17.32 -6.83 1.09
N PRO A 122 17.96 -5.70 1.39
CA PRO A 122 17.70 -4.95 2.63
C PRO A 122 16.24 -4.47 2.75
N LYS A 123 15.80 -4.14 3.98
CA LYS A 123 14.42 -3.69 4.29
C LYS A 123 13.98 -2.48 3.43
N THR A 124 14.85 -1.50 3.25
CA THR A 124 14.62 -0.33 2.39
C THR A 124 14.28 -0.71 0.96
N ARG A 125 15.14 -1.52 0.33
CA ARG A 125 14.91 -2.01 -1.03
C ARG A 125 13.69 -2.93 -1.13
N ALA A 126 13.43 -3.75 -0.11
CA ALA A 126 12.25 -4.61 -0.07
C ALA A 126 10.95 -3.79 -0.11
N ILE A 127 10.90 -2.66 0.60
CA ILE A 127 9.72 -1.77 0.61
C ILE A 127 9.57 -1.00 -0.70
N GLU A 128 10.65 -0.57 -1.34
CA GLU A 128 10.59 0.00 -2.69
C GLU A 128 10.00 -0.99 -3.71
N LEU A 129 10.48 -2.24 -3.69
CA LEU A 129 9.98 -3.31 -4.56
C LEU A 129 8.50 -3.63 -4.26
N PHE A 130 8.14 -3.69 -2.97
CA PHE A 130 6.75 -3.84 -2.55
C PHE A 130 5.88 -2.71 -3.11
N ASN A 131 6.29 -1.45 -2.93
CA ASN A 131 5.55 -0.28 -3.42
C ASN A 131 5.38 -0.32 -4.95
N TYR A 132 6.43 -0.72 -5.67
CA TYR A 132 6.39 -0.92 -7.11
C TYR A 132 5.33 -1.97 -7.51
N HIS A 133 5.41 -3.18 -6.95
CA HIS A 133 4.45 -4.24 -7.28
C HIS A 133 3.02 -3.86 -6.89
N MET A 134 2.83 -3.30 -5.69
CA MET A 134 1.50 -2.92 -5.20
C MET A 134 0.89 -1.74 -5.92
N SER A 135 1.67 -0.87 -6.57
CA SER A 135 1.11 0.17 -7.44
C SER A 135 0.26 -0.42 -8.59
N THR A 136 0.59 -1.64 -9.04
CA THR A 136 -0.14 -2.34 -10.11
C THR A 136 -1.28 -3.24 -9.60
N SER A 137 -1.25 -3.64 -8.33
CA SER A 137 -2.31 -4.45 -7.71
C SER A 137 -3.37 -3.60 -7.02
N TYR A 138 -2.96 -2.60 -6.23
CA TYR A 138 -3.84 -1.68 -5.50
C TYR A 138 -4.17 -0.44 -6.32
N THR A 139 -4.66 -0.68 -7.54
CA THR A 139 -5.05 0.37 -8.48
C THR A 139 -6.19 1.25 -7.95
N LEU A 140 -6.43 2.38 -8.63
CA LEU A 140 -7.57 3.26 -8.37
C LEU A 140 -8.91 2.48 -8.43
N ALA A 141 -9.08 1.60 -9.42
CA ALA A 141 -10.24 0.71 -9.54
C ALA A 141 -10.37 -0.25 -8.35
N PHE A 142 -9.28 -0.91 -7.96
CA PHE A 142 -9.25 -1.82 -6.81
C PHE A 142 -9.67 -1.11 -5.51
N GLN A 143 -9.13 0.09 -5.27
CA GLN A 143 -9.48 0.90 -4.09
C GLN A 143 -10.96 1.29 -4.09
N ALA A 144 -11.53 1.64 -5.25
CA ALA A 144 -12.95 1.93 -5.37
C ALA A 144 -13.83 0.72 -5.05
N VAL A 145 -13.43 -0.50 -5.44
CA VAL A 145 -14.13 -1.75 -5.06
C VAL A 145 -14.08 -1.93 -3.54
N CYS A 146 -12.91 -1.77 -2.93
CA CYS A 146 -12.77 -1.88 -1.48
C CYS A 146 -13.73 -0.93 -0.76
N ILE A 147 -13.72 0.35 -1.13
CA ILE A 147 -14.48 1.41 -0.44
C ILE A 147 -15.98 1.32 -0.71
N ALA A 148 -16.39 1.09 -1.95
CA ALA A 148 -17.81 1.15 -2.33
C ALA A 148 -18.53 -0.20 -2.25
N GLN A 149 -17.82 -1.33 -2.21
CA GLN A 149 -18.45 -2.66 -2.20
C GLN A 149 -18.07 -3.54 -1.02
N LEU A 150 -16.84 -3.49 -0.53
CA LEU A 150 -16.40 -4.37 0.55
C LEU A 150 -16.67 -3.75 1.93
N MET A 151 -16.21 -2.50 2.15
CA MET A 151 -16.40 -1.82 3.42
C MET A 151 -17.87 -1.69 3.85
N PRO A 152 -18.85 -1.37 2.95
CA PRO A 152 -20.25 -1.22 3.35
C PRO A 152 -20.92 -2.50 3.82
N LYS A 153 -20.32 -3.68 3.55
CA LYS A 153 -20.82 -4.98 4.02
C LYS A 153 -20.40 -5.31 5.45
N ALA A 154 -19.55 -4.49 6.06
CA ALA A 154 -19.07 -4.68 7.41
C ALA A 154 -19.66 -3.60 8.32
N ARG A 155 -20.45 -4.01 9.31
CA ARG A 155 -21.11 -3.10 10.26
C ARG A 155 -20.09 -2.24 11.02
N SER A 156 -18.94 -2.79 11.38
CA SER A 156 -17.86 -2.03 12.04
C SER A 156 -17.29 -0.89 11.20
N LEU A 157 -17.50 -0.91 9.88
CA LEU A 157 -17.03 0.10 8.94
C LEU A 157 -18.10 1.08 8.50
N GLU A 158 -19.37 0.89 8.85
CA GLU A 158 -20.50 1.73 8.41
C GLU A 158 -20.21 3.23 8.61
N ALA A 159 -19.78 3.61 9.81
CA ALA A 159 -19.43 5.00 10.13
C ALA A 159 -18.16 5.51 9.42
N ALA A 160 -17.28 4.60 8.99
CA ALA A 160 -16.04 4.93 8.28
C ALA A 160 -16.23 5.00 6.75
N CYS A 161 -17.30 4.42 6.19
CA CYS A 161 -17.53 4.38 4.75
C CYS A 161 -17.60 5.79 4.10
N PRO A 162 -18.37 6.77 4.63
CA PRO A 162 -18.37 8.12 4.08
C PRO A 162 -16.98 8.78 4.14
N LEU A 163 -16.27 8.60 5.26
CA LEU A 163 -14.91 9.11 5.45
C LEU A 163 -13.92 8.48 4.46
N ALA A 164 -14.02 7.17 4.22
CA ALA A 164 -13.18 6.46 3.25
C ALA A 164 -13.43 6.95 1.81
N ARG A 165 -14.70 7.20 1.46
CA ARG A 165 -15.07 7.78 0.18
C ARG A 165 -14.50 9.19 0.01
N GLU A 166 -14.64 10.04 1.03
CA GLU A 166 -14.10 11.40 1.01
C GLU A 166 -12.58 11.41 0.93
N ALA A 167 -11.90 10.64 1.79
CA ALA A 167 -10.45 10.51 1.78
C ALA A 167 -9.93 10.06 0.41
N TYR A 168 -10.61 9.11 -0.24
CA TYR A 168 -10.28 8.67 -1.59
C TYR A 168 -10.41 9.79 -2.63
N LEU A 169 -11.53 10.52 -2.65
CA LEU A 169 -11.69 11.64 -3.59
C LEU A 169 -10.71 12.79 -3.30
N ALA A 170 -10.45 13.10 -2.04
CA ALA A 170 -9.48 14.11 -1.61
C ALA A 170 -8.05 13.72 -2.00
N PHE A 171 -7.70 12.43 -1.95
CA PHE A 171 -6.38 11.93 -2.30
C PHE A 171 -6.07 12.21 -3.78
N TYR A 172 -7.04 11.93 -4.65
CA TYR A 172 -6.95 12.22 -6.08
C TYR A 172 -7.24 13.70 -6.43
N SER A 173 -7.59 14.52 -5.43
CA SER A 173 -7.67 15.99 -5.55
C SER A 173 -6.42 16.68 -4.99
N GLY A 174 -5.32 15.95 -4.77
CA GLY A 174 -4.05 16.51 -4.30
C GLY A 174 -3.88 16.60 -2.78
N TYR A 175 -4.92 16.36 -1.98
CA TYR A 175 -4.86 16.42 -0.51
C TYR A 175 -4.41 15.11 0.13
N ARG A 176 -3.32 14.52 -0.37
CA ARG A 176 -2.88 13.15 -0.04
C ARG A 176 -2.60 12.94 1.45
N ALA A 177 -1.87 13.87 2.09
CA ALA A 177 -1.57 13.80 3.52
C ALA A 177 -2.86 13.78 4.37
N SER A 178 -3.81 14.66 4.07
CA SER A 178 -5.10 14.74 4.78
C SER A 178 -5.90 13.44 4.61
N SER A 179 -5.91 12.88 3.41
CA SER A 179 -6.57 11.60 3.14
C SER A 179 -5.98 10.44 3.92
N ILE A 180 -4.65 10.36 4.01
CA ILE A 180 -3.96 9.32 4.79
C ILE A 180 -4.27 9.51 6.29
N ALA A 181 -4.14 10.74 6.79
CA ALA A 181 -4.42 11.09 8.17
C ALA A 181 -5.84 10.72 8.61
N ALA A 182 -6.83 10.94 7.74
CA ALA A 182 -8.23 10.60 8.00
C ALA A 182 -8.46 9.10 8.22
N LEU A 183 -7.72 8.22 7.52
CA LEU A 183 -7.93 6.78 7.58
C LEU A 183 -7.20 6.08 8.73
N ILE A 184 -6.12 6.65 9.26
CA ILE A 184 -5.34 6.03 10.35
C ILE A 184 -6.23 5.73 11.59
N PRO A 185 -7.01 6.69 12.14
CA PRO A 185 -7.88 6.40 13.29
C PRO A 185 -9.04 5.46 12.97
N ALA A 186 -9.45 5.38 11.69
CA ALA A 186 -10.60 4.57 11.28
C ALA A 186 -10.37 3.07 11.50
N ILE A 187 -9.11 2.59 11.38
CA ILE A 187 -8.76 1.19 11.65
C ILE A 187 -9.00 0.83 13.12
N GLU A 188 -8.51 1.66 14.05
CA GLU A 188 -8.70 1.46 15.49
C GLU A 188 -10.20 1.50 15.88
N GLY A 189 -10.93 2.47 15.31
CA GLY A 189 -12.37 2.60 15.51
C GLY A 189 -13.15 1.39 14.99
N ALA A 190 -12.79 0.87 13.81
CA ALA A 190 -13.42 -0.30 13.23
C ALA A 190 -13.17 -1.57 14.06
N ILE A 191 -11.93 -1.83 14.46
CA ILE A 191 -11.59 -2.98 15.32
C ILE A 191 -12.36 -2.90 16.65
N THR A 192 -12.47 -1.71 17.24
CA THR A 192 -13.24 -1.53 18.48
C THR A 192 -14.73 -1.86 18.30
N ARG A 193 -15.32 -1.55 17.14
CA ARG A 193 -16.74 -1.83 16.85
C ARG A 193 -17.04 -3.30 16.53
N ILE A 194 -16.03 -4.13 16.22
CA ILE A 194 -16.23 -5.59 16.08
C ILE A 194 -16.68 -6.20 17.42
N LEU A 195 -16.23 -5.65 18.55
CA LEU A 195 -16.48 -6.16 19.91
C LEU A 195 -17.37 -5.21 20.74
N PRO A 196 -18.66 -5.03 20.39
CA PRO A 196 -19.52 -4.00 21.00
C PRO A 196 -19.83 -4.26 22.48
N ASP A 197 -19.98 -5.53 22.90
CA ASP A 197 -20.42 -5.90 24.25
C ASP A 197 -19.29 -6.61 25.01
N GLY A 198 -18.59 -5.87 25.90
CA GLY A 198 -17.55 -6.40 26.78
C GLY A 198 -16.10 -6.06 26.41
N GLY A 199 -15.88 -5.28 25.35
CA GLY A 199 -14.55 -4.86 24.88
C GLY A 199 -14.11 -3.44 25.29
N GLY A 200 -14.98 -2.64 25.91
CA GLY A 200 -14.75 -1.20 26.13
C GLY A 200 -13.50 -0.88 26.96
N SER A 201 -13.11 -1.74 27.89
CA SER A 201 -11.94 -1.58 28.77
C SER A 201 -10.66 -2.24 28.26
N LEU A 202 -10.73 -3.01 27.17
CA LEU A 202 -9.57 -3.73 26.65
C LEU A 202 -8.60 -2.79 25.94
N ALA A 203 -7.31 -3.08 26.06
CA ALA A 203 -6.32 -2.47 25.21
C ALA A 203 -6.60 -2.84 23.73
N VAL A 204 -6.21 -1.95 22.80
CA VAL A 204 -6.41 -2.18 21.37
C VAL A 204 -5.78 -3.50 20.92
N ALA A 205 -4.59 -3.83 21.44
CA ALA A 205 -3.92 -5.10 21.23
C ALA A 205 -4.81 -6.32 21.55
N ASP A 206 -5.46 -6.32 22.72
CA ASP A 206 -6.34 -7.43 23.13
C ASP A 206 -7.60 -7.51 22.28
N LYS A 207 -8.12 -6.37 21.81
CA LYS A 207 -9.26 -6.32 20.88
C LYS A 207 -8.90 -6.96 19.54
N VAL A 208 -7.71 -6.68 19.02
CA VAL A 208 -7.17 -7.31 17.81
C VAL A 208 -7.12 -8.82 17.99
N ASP A 209 -6.53 -9.29 19.10
CA ASP A 209 -6.40 -10.72 19.34
C ASP A 209 -7.75 -11.42 19.43
N ARG A 210 -8.70 -10.89 20.21
CA ARG A 210 -10.05 -11.46 20.32
C ARG A 210 -10.79 -11.52 18.99
N ALA A 211 -10.73 -10.44 18.21
CA ALA A 211 -11.40 -10.38 16.91
C ALA A 211 -10.85 -11.46 15.95
N ILE A 212 -9.52 -11.57 15.89
CA ILE A 212 -8.85 -12.47 14.96
C ILE A 212 -8.88 -13.92 15.46
N ASP A 213 -8.79 -14.19 16.76
CA ASP A 213 -8.93 -15.54 17.33
C ASP A 213 -10.29 -16.14 16.97
N ARG A 214 -11.35 -15.34 17.06
CA ARG A 214 -12.69 -15.77 16.67
C ARG A 214 -12.80 -16.04 15.17
N ALA A 215 -12.23 -15.19 14.32
CA ALA A 215 -12.18 -15.42 12.87
C ALA A 215 -11.39 -16.69 12.51
N ILE A 216 -10.27 -16.95 13.20
CA ILE A 216 -9.48 -18.19 13.05
C ILE A 216 -10.30 -19.41 13.51
N ALA A 217 -11.06 -19.31 14.59
CA ALA A 217 -11.92 -20.41 15.05
C ALA A 217 -13.01 -20.77 14.02
N THR A 218 -13.57 -19.76 13.34
CA THR A 218 -14.49 -19.96 12.20
C THR A 218 -13.79 -20.65 11.03
N ALA A 219 -12.59 -20.19 10.66
CA ALA A 219 -11.78 -20.83 9.62
C ALA A 219 -11.42 -22.28 9.97
N ALA A 220 -11.07 -22.58 11.22
CA ALA A 220 -10.83 -23.93 11.70
C ALA A 220 -12.09 -24.80 11.57
N GLY A 221 -13.27 -24.27 11.90
CA GLY A 221 -14.54 -24.95 11.71
C GLY A 221 -14.75 -25.37 10.27
N LEU A 222 -14.54 -24.46 9.31
CA LEU A 222 -14.65 -24.75 7.88
C LEU A 222 -13.55 -25.68 7.36
N HIS A 223 -12.32 -25.57 7.88
CA HIS A 223 -11.21 -26.44 7.51
C HIS A 223 -11.55 -27.92 7.78
N PHE A 224 -12.23 -28.20 8.89
CA PHE A 224 -12.67 -29.55 9.27
C PHE A 224 -14.15 -29.83 8.97
N GLU A 225 -14.75 -29.12 8.01
CA GLU A 225 -16.13 -29.35 7.53
C GLU A 225 -17.20 -29.33 8.65
N GLY A 226 -16.98 -28.53 9.69
CA GLY A 226 -17.86 -28.44 10.87
C GLY A 226 -17.82 -29.65 11.80
N MET A 227 -16.93 -30.62 11.55
CA MET A 227 -16.78 -31.83 12.37
C MET A 227 -16.12 -31.50 13.71
N TRP A 228 -16.49 -32.26 14.75
CA TRP A 228 -15.72 -32.23 15.99
C TRP A 228 -14.28 -32.68 15.69
N THR A 229 -13.31 -31.89 16.13
CA THR A 229 -11.88 -32.16 15.92
C THR A 229 -11.16 -31.79 17.23
N PRO A 230 -10.12 -32.52 17.64
CA PRO A 230 -9.39 -32.19 18.87
C PRO A 230 -8.85 -30.76 18.84
N VAL A 231 -8.85 -30.11 20.01
CA VAL A 231 -8.64 -28.66 20.13
C VAL A 231 -7.27 -28.24 19.60
N GLU A 232 -6.25 -29.06 19.80
CA GLU A 232 -4.88 -28.84 19.35
C GLU A 232 -4.76 -28.62 17.83
N TYR A 233 -5.61 -29.26 17.03
CA TYR A 233 -5.64 -29.10 15.56
C TYR A 233 -6.47 -27.90 15.10
N ARG A 234 -7.25 -27.28 15.99
CA ARG A 234 -8.09 -26.12 15.70
C ARG A 234 -7.43 -24.79 16.08
N THR A 235 -6.19 -24.85 16.58
CA THR A 235 -5.41 -23.70 17.01
C THR A 235 -4.73 -23.00 15.84
N LYS A 236 -4.34 -21.73 16.04
CA LYS A 236 -3.51 -21.03 15.07
C LYS A 236 -2.14 -21.69 14.92
N GLU A 237 -1.59 -22.25 16.00
CA GLU A 237 -0.27 -22.89 16.02
C GLU A 237 -0.21 -24.02 15.00
N PHE A 238 -1.24 -24.87 14.97
CA PHE A 238 -1.36 -25.96 14.01
C PHE A 238 -1.75 -25.48 12.61
N LEU A 239 -2.77 -24.63 12.49
CA LEU A 239 -3.38 -24.28 11.20
C LEU A 239 -2.59 -23.25 10.39
N PHE A 240 -1.65 -22.51 10.98
CA PHE A 240 -0.90 -21.46 10.30
C PHE A 240 -0.20 -21.91 9.01
N GLY A 241 0.32 -23.14 8.99
CA GLY A 241 0.92 -23.75 7.80
C GLY A 241 -0.03 -24.63 6.98
N GLN A 242 -1.30 -24.77 7.38
CA GLN A 242 -2.25 -25.71 6.79
C GLN A 242 -3.46 -25.03 6.12
N ASP A 243 -3.82 -23.83 6.55
CA ASP A 243 -4.98 -23.09 6.06
C ASP A 243 -4.61 -21.66 5.66
N GLU A 244 -4.82 -21.32 4.38
CA GLU A 244 -4.43 -20.02 3.84
C GLU A 244 -5.21 -18.86 4.46
N ARG A 245 -6.45 -19.10 4.93
CA ARG A 245 -7.25 -18.07 5.60
C ARG A 245 -6.66 -17.77 6.97
N VAL A 246 -6.32 -18.81 7.73
CA VAL A 246 -5.64 -18.67 9.03
C VAL A 246 -4.30 -17.95 8.86
N PHE A 247 -3.53 -18.30 7.83
CA PHE A 247 -2.28 -17.62 7.49
C PHE A 247 -2.50 -16.12 7.21
N GLY A 248 -3.50 -15.76 6.40
CA GLY A 248 -3.86 -14.37 6.12
C GLY A 248 -4.30 -13.61 7.38
N PHE A 249 -5.18 -14.20 8.19
CA PHE A 249 -5.66 -13.58 9.43
C PHE A 249 -4.54 -13.36 10.45
N GLU A 250 -3.64 -14.33 10.61
CA GLU A 250 -2.52 -14.21 11.53
C GLU A 250 -1.43 -13.25 11.03
N THR A 251 -1.15 -13.18 9.73
CA THR A 251 -0.22 -12.17 9.21
C THR A 251 -0.79 -10.74 9.35
N PHE A 252 -2.11 -10.56 9.19
CA PHE A 252 -2.77 -9.29 9.48
C PHE A 252 -2.68 -8.93 10.97
N ARG A 253 -2.90 -9.88 11.88
CA ARG A 253 -2.67 -9.72 13.33
C ARG A 253 -1.25 -9.25 13.63
N ARG A 254 -0.26 -9.92 13.04
CA ARG A 254 1.16 -9.58 13.22
C ARG A 254 1.46 -8.17 12.75
N TRP A 255 0.94 -7.76 11.59
CA TRP A 255 1.09 -6.37 11.11
C TRP A 255 0.47 -5.35 12.06
N LEU A 256 -0.74 -5.60 12.57
CA LEU A 256 -1.39 -4.71 13.54
C LEU A 256 -0.54 -4.54 14.81
N HIS A 257 0.01 -5.60 15.37
CA HIS A 257 0.83 -5.52 16.59
C HIS A 257 2.25 -5.00 16.35
N ARG A 258 2.91 -5.46 15.28
CA ARG A 258 4.36 -5.23 15.05
C ARG A 258 4.66 -3.99 14.22
N SER A 259 3.66 -3.45 13.52
CA SER A 259 3.81 -2.25 12.71
C SER A 259 2.82 -1.16 13.12
N PHE A 260 1.52 -1.41 13.00
CA PHE A 260 0.52 -0.33 13.07
C PHE A 260 0.27 0.21 14.49
N PHE A 261 0.11 -0.66 15.50
CA PHE A 261 -0.11 -0.29 16.90
C PHE A 261 1.14 -0.48 17.77
N ARG A 262 2.31 -0.71 17.18
CA ARG A 262 3.56 -0.83 17.93
C ARG A 262 3.85 0.48 18.66
N LYS A 263 4.39 0.39 19.88
CA LYS A 263 4.74 1.57 20.67
C LYS A 263 5.84 2.37 19.96
N THR A 264 5.77 3.70 20.05
CA THR A 264 6.69 4.62 19.37
C THR A 264 8.17 4.29 19.56
N GLY A 265 8.60 3.98 20.81
CA GLY A 265 10.00 3.66 21.10
C GLY A 265 10.48 2.29 20.62
N GLU A 266 9.55 1.44 20.16
CA GLU A 266 9.85 0.09 19.69
C GLU A 266 9.71 -0.04 18.17
N TYR A 267 9.06 0.92 17.51
CA TYR A 267 8.82 0.87 16.07
C TYR A 267 10.09 1.23 15.28
N ASP A 268 10.53 0.30 14.44
CA ASP A 268 11.72 0.38 13.59
C ASP A 268 11.36 0.30 12.09
N GLY A 269 10.11 0.60 11.76
CA GLY A 269 9.62 0.60 10.39
C GLY A 269 9.99 1.87 9.62
N ILE A 270 10.13 1.72 8.31
CA ILE A 270 10.50 2.79 7.36
C ILE A 270 9.31 3.26 6.54
N THR A 271 8.16 2.57 6.62
CA THR A 271 6.91 3.09 6.06
C THR A 271 6.33 4.21 6.90
N TRP A 272 6.77 4.28 8.17
CA TRP A 272 6.30 5.19 9.20
C TRP A 272 4.79 5.12 9.44
N LEU A 273 4.11 4.11 8.90
CA LEU A 273 2.68 3.87 9.04
C LEU A 273 2.42 3.22 10.40
N ASN A 274 2.50 4.04 11.44
CA ASN A 274 2.27 3.66 12.83
C ASN A 274 1.34 4.68 13.48
N ARG A 275 0.31 4.16 14.17
CA ARG A 275 -0.74 4.96 14.79
C ARG A 275 -0.19 5.91 15.84
N HIS A 276 0.70 5.45 16.70
CA HIS A 276 1.22 6.24 17.83
C HIS A 276 2.18 7.33 17.35
N LEU A 277 3.05 7.02 16.39
CA LEU A 277 3.89 8.01 15.72
C LEU A 277 3.07 9.11 15.05
N PHE A 278 2.01 8.74 14.33
CA PHE A 278 1.07 9.70 13.75
C PHE A 278 0.40 10.56 14.83
N ALA A 279 -0.15 9.94 15.88
CA ALA A 279 -0.89 10.64 16.94
C ALA A 279 -0.03 11.66 17.71
N HIS A 280 1.27 11.37 17.86
CA HIS A 280 2.21 12.23 18.55
C HIS A 280 3.00 13.15 17.62
N GLY A 281 2.71 13.15 16.32
CA GLY A 281 3.43 13.96 15.33
C GLY A 281 4.93 13.65 15.27
N GLY A 282 5.32 12.41 15.54
CA GLY A 282 6.74 12.02 15.68
C GLY A 282 7.54 12.05 14.38
N THR A 283 6.87 12.06 13.23
CA THR A 283 7.46 12.18 11.89
C THR A 283 6.38 12.60 10.88
N THR A 284 6.77 13.13 9.72
CA THR A 284 5.89 13.41 8.57
C THR A 284 5.93 12.32 7.50
N GLU A 285 6.88 11.37 7.61
CA GLU A 285 7.11 10.32 6.61
C GLU A 285 5.93 9.34 6.41
N TRP A 286 4.96 9.32 7.32
CA TRP A 286 3.72 8.55 7.15
C TRP A 286 2.88 9.01 5.95
N GLN A 287 3.15 10.19 5.40
CA GLN A 287 2.40 10.83 4.31
C GLN A 287 2.70 10.24 2.92
N GLN A 288 3.58 9.23 2.83
CA GLN A 288 3.88 8.52 1.59
C GLN A 288 2.61 7.99 0.89
N SER A 289 2.48 8.23 -0.41
CA SER A 289 1.31 7.84 -1.21
C SER A 289 0.94 6.36 -1.09
N SER A 290 1.92 5.46 -0.94
CA SER A 290 1.68 4.02 -0.76
C SER A 290 0.89 3.70 0.51
N ASN A 291 0.99 4.54 1.55
CA ASN A 291 0.26 4.33 2.80
C ASN A 291 -1.25 4.54 2.63
N PHE A 292 -1.68 5.34 1.65
CA PHE A 292 -3.11 5.47 1.36
C PHE A 292 -3.72 4.13 0.91
N SER A 293 -3.11 3.49 -0.08
CA SER A 293 -3.55 2.17 -0.58
C SER A 293 -3.50 1.11 0.52
N ARG A 294 -2.44 1.11 1.34
CA ARG A 294 -2.34 0.25 2.54
C ARG A 294 -3.53 0.45 3.47
N LEU A 295 -3.85 1.69 3.85
CA LEU A 295 -4.96 1.97 4.76
C LEU A 295 -6.32 1.53 4.19
N VAL A 296 -6.56 1.74 2.90
CA VAL A 296 -7.79 1.26 2.22
C VAL A 296 -7.90 -0.28 2.30
N VAL A 297 -6.82 -1.00 1.96
CA VAL A 297 -6.79 -2.47 2.01
C VAL A 297 -6.93 -2.97 3.45
N ALA A 298 -6.26 -2.34 4.40
CA ALA A 298 -6.33 -2.70 5.82
C ALA A 298 -7.75 -2.51 6.36
N LEU A 299 -8.43 -1.40 6.03
CA LEU A 299 -9.83 -1.18 6.42
C LEU A 299 -10.75 -2.25 5.83
N ALA A 300 -10.65 -2.55 4.54
CA ALA A 300 -11.43 -3.64 3.93
C ALA A 300 -11.14 -4.99 4.61
N THR A 301 -9.88 -5.22 4.99
CA THR A 301 -9.46 -6.44 5.72
C THR A 301 -10.07 -6.49 7.12
N VAL A 302 -10.20 -5.38 7.84
CA VAL A 302 -10.95 -5.33 9.11
C VAL A 302 -12.40 -5.79 8.90
N GLY A 303 -13.05 -5.35 7.82
CA GLY A 303 -14.40 -5.82 7.46
C GLY A 303 -14.47 -7.32 7.14
N LEU A 304 -13.42 -7.86 6.51
CA LEU A 304 -13.28 -9.31 6.32
C LEU A 304 -13.10 -10.05 7.65
N ILE A 305 -12.29 -9.52 8.58
CA ILE A 305 -12.16 -10.12 9.92
C ILE A 305 -13.51 -10.12 10.64
N GLU A 306 -14.29 -9.03 10.57
CA GLU A 306 -15.63 -8.97 11.16
C GLU A 306 -16.55 -10.06 10.59
N SER A 307 -16.60 -10.21 9.25
CA SER A 307 -17.49 -11.17 8.60
C SER A 307 -17.16 -12.64 8.93
N TRP A 308 -15.92 -12.92 9.32
CA TRP A 308 -15.49 -14.23 9.80
C TRP A 308 -15.64 -14.39 11.31
N HIS A 309 -15.50 -13.30 12.06
CA HIS A 309 -15.74 -13.26 13.49
C HIS A 309 -17.20 -13.58 13.83
N ASP A 310 -18.15 -13.03 13.08
CA ASP A 310 -19.59 -13.21 13.28
C ASP A 310 -20.22 -14.35 12.45
N GLU A 311 -19.42 -15.06 11.64
CA GLU A 311 -19.85 -16.14 10.74
C GLU A 311 -20.85 -15.69 9.65
N SER A 312 -20.99 -14.38 9.41
CA SER A 312 -21.90 -13.83 8.39
C SER A 312 -21.38 -13.99 6.96
N HIS A 313 -20.05 -14.05 6.80
CA HIS A 313 -19.34 -14.17 5.51
C HIS A 313 -19.77 -13.13 4.46
N GLN A 314 -20.27 -11.95 4.88
CA GLN A 314 -20.75 -10.92 3.96
C GLN A 314 -19.64 -10.33 3.08
N VAL A 315 -18.44 -10.16 3.65
CA VAL A 315 -17.25 -9.75 2.91
C VAL A 315 -16.59 -10.98 2.29
N SER A 316 -16.56 -11.02 0.96
CA SER A 316 -16.01 -12.12 0.17
C SER A 316 -14.48 -12.16 0.22
N LEU A 317 -13.91 -13.36 0.23
CA LEU A 317 -12.47 -13.60 0.01
C LEU A 317 -12.06 -13.39 -1.46
N PHE A 318 -13.01 -13.49 -2.38
CA PHE A 318 -12.79 -13.14 -3.79
C PHE A 318 -13.12 -11.68 -4.03
N LEU A 319 -12.25 -10.99 -4.77
CA LEU A 319 -12.48 -9.60 -5.15
C LEU A 319 -13.70 -9.57 -6.09
N PRO A 320 -14.78 -8.85 -5.76
CA PRO A 320 -15.91 -8.75 -6.65
C PRO A 320 -15.56 -7.89 -7.86
N GLU A 321 -16.22 -8.17 -8.99
CA GLU A 321 -16.19 -7.29 -10.14
C GLU A 321 -16.74 -5.90 -9.78
N MET A 322 -16.34 -4.88 -10.53
CA MET A 322 -16.85 -3.53 -10.33
C MET A 322 -18.35 -3.46 -10.64
N ASN A 323 -19.15 -3.12 -9.64
CA ASN A 323 -20.56 -2.78 -9.77
C ASN A 323 -20.74 -1.28 -10.08
N ALA A 324 -21.99 -0.82 -10.19
CA ALA A 324 -22.32 0.58 -10.46
C ALA A 324 -21.71 1.57 -9.44
N ASP A 325 -21.79 1.29 -8.13
CA ASP A 325 -21.32 2.21 -7.09
C ASP A 325 -19.80 2.40 -7.13
N SER A 326 -19.04 1.30 -7.26
CA SER A 326 -17.59 1.35 -7.41
C SER A 326 -17.15 1.98 -8.73
N THR A 327 -17.93 1.77 -9.81
CA THR A 327 -17.69 2.39 -11.12
C THR A 327 -17.85 3.90 -11.04
N LEU A 328 -18.92 4.38 -10.42
CA LEU A 328 -19.15 5.81 -10.23
C LEU A 328 -18.09 6.44 -9.31
N LEU A 329 -17.67 5.76 -8.25
CA LEU A 329 -16.58 6.24 -7.38
C LEU A 329 -15.24 6.31 -8.13
N HIS A 330 -14.92 5.29 -8.93
CA HIS A 330 -13.74 5.24 -9.79
C HIS A 330 -13.73 6.42 -10.77
N GLN A 331 -14.83 6.63 -11.51
CA GLN A 331 -14.97 7.73 -12.46
C GLN A 331 -14.88 9.10 -11.78
N GLN A 332 -15.46 9.26 -10.60
CA GLN A 332 -15.33 10.49 -9.81
C GLN A 332 -13.86 10.77 -9.46
N ALA A 333 -13.09 9.77 -9.01
CA ALA A 333 -11.68 9.97 -8.72
C ALA A 333 -10.84 10.28 -9.98
N GLN A 334 -11.12 9.64 -11.11
CA GLN A 334 -10.47 9.99 -12.39
C GLN A 334 -10.73 11.45 -12.78
N LEU A 335 -11.98 11.91 -12.67
CA LEU A 335 -12.35 13.30 -12.92
C LEU A 335 -11.62 14.26 -11.96
N ARG A 336 -11.55 13.92 -10.66
CA ARG A 336 -10.81 14.73 -9.68
C ARG A 336 -9.33 14.83 -10.03
N ALA A 337 -8.69 13.72 -10.39
CA ALA A 337 -7.28 13.72 -10.80
C ALA A 337 -7.04 14.59 -12.04
N GLN A 338 -7.93 14.52 -13.04
CA GLN A 338 -7.85 15.35 -14.24
C GLN A 338 -8.02 16.84 -13.92
N THR A 339 -9.05 17.18 -13.13
CA THR A 339 -9.29 18.57 -12.72
C THR A 339 -8.16 19.12 -11.86
N GLN A 340 -7.55 18.30 -11.01
CA GLN A 340 -6.45 18.73 -10.15
C GLN A 340 -5.24 19.21 -10.95
N MET A 341 -4.94 18.59 -12.08
CA MET A 341 -3.88 19.07 -12.98
C MET A 341 -4.17 20.50 -13.48
N ALA A 342 -5.41 20.79 -13.86
CA ALA A 342 -5.80 22.12 -14.29
C ALA A 342 -5.69 23.15 -13.15
N VAL A 343 -6.07 22.77 -11.92
CA VAL A 343 -5.90 23.62 -10.73
C VAL A 343 -4.42 23.94 -10.51
N GLN A 344 -3.54 22.93 -10.53
CA GLN A 344 -2.10 23.12 -10.35
C GLN A 344 -1.51 24.07 -11.40
N LEU A 345 -1.89 23.93 -12.68
CA LEU A 345 -1.44 24.83 -13.74
C LEU A 345 -1.92 26.27 -13.54
N ILE A 346 -3.18 26.47 -13.13
CA ILE A 346 -3.74 27.80 -12.88
C ILE A 346 -3.08 28.46 -11.66
N GLU A 347 -2.89 27.72 -10.56
CA GLU A 347 -2.19 28.21 -9.38
C GLU A 347 -0.76 28.61 -9.74
N GLN A 348 -0.06 27.75 -10.48
CA GLN A 348 1.30 28.02 -10.92
C GLN A 348 1.40 29.30 -11.76
N GLN A 349 0.47 29.51 -12.70
CA GLN A 349 0.42 30.74 -13.48
C GLN A 349 0.24 31.97 -12.59
N ARG A 350 -0.70 31.93 -11.63
CA ARG A 350 -0.96 33.05 -10.71
C ARG A 350 0.23 33.39 -9.83
N TYR A 351 0.90 32.39 -9.26
CA TYR A 351 2.09 32.64 -8.44
C TYR A 351 3.24 33.22 -9.28
N GLN A 352 3.37 32.76 -10.52
CA GLN A 352 4.38 33.23 -11.46
C GLN A 352 4.15 34.69 -11.91
N GLU A 353 2.90 35.14 -12.04
CA GLU A 353 2.58 36.57 -12.28
C GLU A 353 3.14 37.48 -11.17
N HIS A 354 3.29 36.95 -9.96
CA HIS A 354 3.91 37.63 -8.82
C HIS A 354 5.39 37.30 -8.62
N GLY A 355 6.02 36.60 -9.58
CA GLY A 355 7.43 36.20 -9.51
C GLY A 355 7.74 35.18 -8.42
N ARG A 356 6.74 34.46 -7.90
CA ARG A 356 6.86 33.52 -6.78
C ARG A 356 6.63 32.07 -7.20
N LEU A 357 7.09 31.15 -6.36
CA LEU A 357 6.77 29.72 -6.45
C LEU A 357 5.44 29.44 -5.75
N VAL A 358 4.73 28.42 -6.23
CA VAL A 358 3.63 27.82 -5.46
C VAL A 358 4.24 27.25 -4.16
N PRO A 359 3.64 27.51 -2.98
CA PRO A 359 4.12 26.96 -1.72
C PRO A 359 4.16 25.43 -1.73
N GLU A 360 5.18 24.88 -1.10
CA GLU A 360 5.31 23.43 -0.92
C GLU A 360 4.12 22.87 -0.13
N MET A 361 3.61 21.74 -0.61
CA MET A 361 2.65 20.92 0.10
C MET A 361 3.36 19.67 0.63
N PRO A 362 2.87 19.05 1.73
CA PRO A 362 3.61 17.96 2.38
C PRO A 362 3.91 16.73 1.50
N THR A 363 3.19 16.55 0.38
CA THR A 363 3.39 15.45 -0.57
C THR A 363 3.71 15.90 -2.00
N ASP A 364 3.91 17.21 -2.20
CA ASP A 364 4.19 17.81 -3.51
C ASP A 364 5.01 19.09 -3.32
N ASP A 365 6.30 18.99 -3.61
CA ASP A 365 7.24 20.12 -3.61
C ASP A 365 7.16 20.95 -4.90
N GLY A 366 6.30 20.56 -5.85
CA GLY A 366 6.12 21.18 -7.16
C GLY A 366 7.24 20.91 -8.17
N ALA A 367 8.33 20.22 -7.80
CA ALA A 367 9.53 20.11 -8.63
C ALA A 367 9.24 19.46 -9.99
N MET A 368 8.42 18.40 -10.01
CA MET A 368 8.05 17.72 -11.25
C MET A 368 7.34 18.67 -12.24
N LEU A 369 6.34 19.41 -11.76
CA LEU A 369 5.59 20.35 -12.59
C LEU A 369 6.50 21.50 -13.07
N ARG A 370 7.34 22.04 -12.17
CA ARG A 370 8.30 23.08 -12.53
C ARG A 370 9.26 22.63 -13.63
N ARG A 371 9.82 21.42 -13.52
CA ARG A 371 10.75 20.86 -14.52
C ARG A 371 10.08 20.66 -15.88
N ALA A 372 8.84 20.18 -15.90
CA ALA A 372 8.07 20.01 -17.14
C ALA A 372 7.86 21.37 -17.84
N ILE A 373 7.39 22.36 -17.08
CA ILE A 373 7.16 23.72 -17.59
C ILE A 373 8.46 24.39 -18.04
N LEU A 374 9.54 24.29 -17.25
CA LEU A 374 10.86 24.81 -17.65
C LEU A 374 11.33 24.22 -18.97
N SER A 375 11.21 22.91 -19.13
CA SER A 375 11.65 22.22 -20.34
C SER A 375 10.87 22.71 -21.56
N GLU A 376 9.54 22.83 -21.44
CA GLU A 376 8.68 23.31 -22.52
C GLU A 376 9.02 24.75 -22.91
N ASP A 377 9.08 25.66 -21.93
CA ASP A 377 9.32 27.08 -22.17
C ASP A 377 10.75 27.35 -22.63
N CYS A 378 11.75 26.60 -22.14
CA CYS A 378 13.11 26.72 -22.66
C CYS A 378 13.18 26.33 -24.14
N ILE A 379 12.49 25.26 -24.54
CA ILE A 379 12.47 24.86 -25.95
C ILE A 379 11.77 25.93 -26.79
N LYS A 380 10.63 26.43 -26.30
CA LYS A 380 9.76 27.34 -27.04
C LYS A 380 10.32 28.77 -27.12
N ASP A 381 10.76 29.32 -26.00
CA ASP A 381 11.02 30.75 -25.83
C ASP A 381 12.52 31.10 -25.72
N LEU A 382 13.41 30.10 -25.57
CA LEU A 382 14.86 30.31 -25.57
C LEU A 382 15.55 29.62 -26.76
N VAL A 383 15.35 28.31 -26.91
CA VAL A 383 16.07 27.49 -27.91
C VAL A 383 15.60 27.78 -29.33
N ARG A 384 14.29 27.85 -29.58
CA ARG A 384 13.77 28.20 -30.90
C ARG A 384 14.23 29.60 -31.33
N PRO A 385 14.09 30.68 -30.54
CA PRO A 385 14.63 31.99 -30.90
C PRO A 385 16.13 31.99 -31.17
N LEU A 386 16.94 31.28 -30.37
CA LEU A 386 18.39 31.15 -30.62
C LEU A 386 18.69 30.45 -31.94
N ARG A 387 17.98 29.36 -32.26
CA ARG A 387 18.12 28.66 -33.55
C ARG A 387 17.68 29.54 -34.71
N ASP A 388 16.57 30.26 -34.55
CA ASP A 388 16.08 31.21 -35.54
C ASP A 388 17.06 32.36 -35.75
N ALA A 389 17.82 32.75 -34.71
CA ALA A 389 18.92 33.71 -34.77
C ALA A 389 20.21 33.16 -35.42
N GLY A 390 20.27 31.86 -35.72
CA GLY A 390 21.36 31.19 -36.44
C GLY A 390 22.32 30.38 -35.55
N TRP A 391 22.01 30.18 -34.27
CA TRP A 391 22.87 29.44 -33.35
C TRP A 391 22.62 27.93 -33.40
N SER A 392 23.67 27.13 -33.22
CA SER A 392 23.54 25.71 -32.86
C SER A 392 23.42 25.58 -31.35
N VAL A 393 22.39 24.90 -30.86
CA VAL A 393 21.98 24.97 -29.44
C VAL A 393 21.98 23.60 -28.78
N LYS A 394 22.74 23.47 -27.67
CA LYS A 394 22.72 22.32 -26.75
C LYS A 394 22.01 22.71 -25.46
N VAL A 395 21.10 21.86 -25.01
CA VAL A 395 20.23 22.10 -23.84
C VAL A 395 20.58 21.11 -22.74
N SER A 396 20.65 21.56 -21.48
CA SER A 396 20.78 20.68 -20.32
C SER A 396 19.41 20.19 -19.87
N ASP A 397 19.36 19.09 -19.11
CA ASP A 397 18.16 18.79 -18.34
C ASP A 397 17.92 19.89 -17.28
N PRO A 398 16.66 20.10 -16.84
CA PRO A 398 16.36 20.94 -15.69
C PRO A 398 17.03 20.41 -14.43
N GLU A 399 17.49 21.33 -13.58
CA GLU A 399 18.00 21.02 -12.24
C GLU A 399 16.93 20.27 -11.41
N ALA A 400 17.36 19.46 -10.43
CA ALA A 400 16.52 18.52 -9.70
C ALA A 400 15.29 19.16 -9.03
N THR A 401 15.44 20.37 -8.48
CA THR A 401 14.34 21.14 -7.85
C THR A 401 13.48 21.89 -8.87
N GLY A 402 13.90 21.92 -10.14
CA GLY A 402 13.21 22.59 -11.23
C GLY A 402 13.29 24.10 -11.16
N LEU A 403 14.34 24.66 -10.55
CA LEU A 403 14.51 26.11 -10.44
C LEU A 403 15.16 26.73 -11.67
N TYR A 404 15.98 25.98 -12.42
CA TYR A 404 16.59 26.49 -13.63
C TYR A 404 17.00 25.37 -14.61
N MET A 405 17.31 25.79 -15.83
CA MET A 405 18.04 24.99 -16.81
C MET A 405 18.99 25.86 -17.63
N THR A 406 19.97 25.22 -18.27
CA THR A 406 21.04 25.93 -18.99
C THR A 406 21.09 25.51 -20.45
N VAL A 407 21.55 26.44 -21.27
CA VAL A 407 21.65 26.30 -22.72
C VAL A 407 23.01 26.85 -23.14
N VAL A 408 23.70 26.11 -24.00
CA VAL A 408 24.93 26.56 -24.65
C VAL A 408 24.67 26.66 -26.14
N ALA A 409 24.73 27.87 -26.66
CA ALA A 409 24.60 28.18 -28.07
C ALA A 409 25.99 28.43 -28.67
N THR A 410 26.27 27.85 -29.83
CA THR A 410 27.59 27.95 -30.51
C THR A 410 27.44 28.28 -31.99
N ALA A 411 28.30 29.16 -32.50
CA ALA A 411 28.43 29.51 -33.91
C ALA A 411 29.84 30.09 -34.18
N ASP A 412 30.51 29.67 -35.26
CA ASP A 412 31.84 30.16 -35.70
C ASP A 412 32.92 30.27 -34.61
N GLY A 413 32.97 29.29 -33.71
CA GLY A 413 33.93 29.28 -32.59
C GLY A 413 33.57 30.22 -31.44
N GLN A 414 32.46 30.95 -31.52
CA GLN A 414 31.87 31.70 -30.41
C GLN A 414 30.84 30.85 -29.66
N SER A 415 30.73 31.07 -28.35
CA SER A 415 29.74 30.43 -27.49
C SER A 415 28.98 31.46 -26.66
N LEU A 416 27.66 31.29 -26.56
CA LEU A 416 26.77 32.04 -25.69
C LEU A 416 26.16 31.07 -24.67
N GLY A 417 26.49 31.27 -23.39
CA GLY A 417 25.84 30.58 -22.28
C GLY A 417 24.59 31.34 -21.85
N ALA A 418 23.45 30.65 -21.80
CA ALA A 418 22.19 31.21 -21.34
C ALA A 418 21.54 30.29 -20.30
N ALA A 419 20.99 30.87 -19.23
CA ALA A 419 20.18 30.16 -18.26
C ALA A 419 18.72 30.62 -18.33
N LEU A 420 17.79 29.70 -18.09
CA LEU A 420 16.39 30.01 -17.86
C LEU A 420 16.00 29.60 -16.44
N LEU A 421 15.71 30.59 -15.60
CA LEU A 421 15.17 30.45 -14.27
C LEU A 421 13.65 30.31 -14.30
N TYR A 422 13.12 29.53 -13.36
CA TYR A 422 11.68 29.32 -13.24
C TYR A 422 10.92 30.56 -12.79
N SER A 423 11.55 31.40 -11.95
CA SER A 423 10.96 32.63 -11.40
C SER A 423 12.03 33.67 -11.11
N CYS A 424 11.65 34.96 -11.13
CA CYS A 424 12.52 36.09 -10.78
C CYS A 424 13.00 36.04 -9.31
N ALA A 425 12.13 35.68 -8.37
CA ALA A 425 12.47 35.60 -6.94
C ALA A 425 13.28 34.35 -6.56
N THR A 426 14.31 34.04 -7.35
CA THR A 426 15.28 32.97 -7.09
C THR A 426 16.40 33.51 -6.19
N SER A 427 17.00 32.65 -5.35
CA SER A 427 18.07 33.08 -4.46
C SER A 427 19.27 33.65 -5.24
N ASN A 428 19.90 34.70 -4.68
CA ASN A 428 21.05 35.35 -5.31
C ASN A 428 22.25 34.39 -5.51
N ASP A 429 22.39 33.37 -4.66
CA ASP A 429 23.45 32.36 -4.81
C ASP A 429 23.32 31.61 -6.13
N ILE A 430 22.11 31.28 -6.57
CA ILE A 430 21.86 30.65 -7.88
C ILE A 430 22.19 31.63 -9.01
N TYR A 431 21.81 32.91 -8.89
CA TYR A 431 22.19 33.93 -9.87
C TYR A 431 23.70 34.04 -10.03
N ARG A 432 24.45 34.07 -8.92
CA ARG A 432 25.92 34.11 -8.93
C ARG A 432 26.53 32.86 -9.56
N GLN A 433 26.04 31.68 -9.17
CA GLN A 433 26.48 30.41 -9.74
C GLN A 433 26.26 30.37 -11.26
N LEU A 434 25.11 30.81 -11.74
CA LEU A 434 24.81 30.85 -13.16
C LEU A 434 25.68 31.88 -13.90
N ALA A 435 25.96 33.03 -13.29
CA ALA A 435 26.78 34.08 -13.88
C ALA A 435 28.25 33.66 -14.12
N GLU A 436 28.74 32.61 -13.46
CA GLU A 436 30.08 32.05 -13.70
C GLU A 436 30.21 31.39 -15.09
N THR A 437 29.10 30.90 -15.65
CA THR A 437 29.09 30.12 -16.89
C THR A 437 28.16 30.66 -17.97
N CYS A 438 27.19 31.50 -17.59
CA CYS A 438 26.18 32.07 -18.46
C CYS A 438 26.34 33.59 -18.58
N SER A 439 26.41 34.07 -19.82
CA SER A 439 26.40 35.49 -20.17
C SER A 439 25.01 36.13 -20.06
N VAL A 440 23.96 35.31 -20.10
CA VAL A 440 22.56 35.72 -20.06
C VAL A 440 21.80 34.82 -19.08
N ILE A 441 21.04 35.42 -18.17
CA ILE A 441 20.20 34.72 -17.20
C ILE A 441 18.78 35.26 -17.35
N LEU A 442 17.93 34.49 -18.00
CA LEU A 442 16.53 34.84 -18.19
C LEU A 442 15.67 34.19 -17.11
N TYR A 443 14.52 34.77 -16.81
CA TYR A 443 13.53 34.13 -15.95
C TYR A 443 12.13 34.16 -16.58
N ARG A 444 11.27 33.27 -16.11
CA ARG A 444 9.86 33.28 -16.48
C ARG A 444 9.07 34.21 -15.54
N GLY A 445 8.07 34.90 -16.09
CA GLY A 445 7.18 35.79 -15.33
C GLY A 445 7.63 37.26 -15.31
N ALA A 446 7.01 38.05 -14.44
CA ALA A 446 7.27 39.49 -14.35
C ALA A 446 8.56 39.82 -13.58
N PRO A 447 9.22 40.96 -13.87
CA PRO A 447 10.34 41.48 -13.08
C PRO A 447 9.86 41.83 -11.67
N TYR A 448 10.12 40.96 -10.69
CA TYR A 448 9.71 41.14 -9.31
C TYR A 448 10.92 41.47 -8.42
N HIS A 449 11.13 42.76 -8.14
CA HIS A 449 12.30 43.26 -7.39
C HIS A 449 13.63 42.66 -7.91
N GLU A 450 13.80 42.55 -9.23
CA GLU A 450 14.93 41.88 -9.88
C GLU A 450 16.29 42.31 -9.30
N ASP A 451 16.49 43.61 -9.12
CA ASP A 451 17.73 44.19 -8.57
C ASP A 451 18.09 43.64 -7.17
N GLN A 452 17.09 43.24 -6.37
CA GLN A 452 17.32 42.67 -5.04
C GLN A 452 17.75 41.20 -5.09
N TYR A 453 17.37 40.46 -6.13
CA TYR A 453 17.70 39.05 -6.28
C TYR A 453 18.95 38.83 -7.14
N ALA A 454 19.18 39.67 -8.14
CA ALA A 454 20.29 39.60 -9.08
C ALA A 454 21.44 40.58 -8.75
N TYR A 455 21.56 41.05 -7.50
CA TYR A 455 22.63 41.98 -7.14
C TYR A 455 24.02 41.34 -7.25
N GLY A 456 24.99 42.16 -7.70
CA GLY A 456 26.41 41.79 -7.72
C GLY A 456 26.85 40.85 -8.85
N ILE A 457 26.03 40.67 -9.89
CA ILE A 457 26.42 39.92 -11.10
C ILE A 457 26.49 40.83 -12.33
N THR A 458 27.32 40.44 -13.31
CA THR A 458 27.54 41.21 -14.56
C THR A 458 26.85 40.61 -15.78
N ALA A 459 26.29 39.40 -15.65
CA ALA A 459 25.51 38.77 -16.70
C ALA A 459 24.22 39.56 -16.97
N HIS A 460 23.72 39.54 -18.20
CA HIS A 460 22.42 40.14 -18.50
C HIS A 460 21.31 39.38 -17.77
N VAL A 461 20.43 40.11 -17.07
CA VAL A 461 19.26 39.54 -16.39
C VAL A 461 18.00 40.17 -16.96
N GLY A 462 16.96 39.36 -17.14
CA GLY A 462 15.66 39.87 -17.59
C GLY A 462 14.61 38.79 -17.85
N SER A 463 13.38 39.22 -18.08
CA SER A 463 12.30 38.30 -18.45
C SER A 463 12.51 37.72 -19.85
N ILE A 464 12.28 36.41 -19.99
CA ILE A 464 12.35 35.72 -21.29
C ILE A 464 11.34 36.24 -22.30
N THR A 465 10.17 36.73 -21.86
CA THR A 465 9.09 37.18 -22.77
C THR A 465 9.44 38.46 -23.54
N GLY A 466 10.41 39.23 -23.06
CA GLY A 466 10.89 40.45 -23.73
C GLY A 466 12.27 40.33 -24.35
N TRP A 467 12.93 39.17 -24.22
CA TRP A 467 14.32 39.01 -24.64
C TRP A 467 14.43 38.63 -26.11
N GLN A 468 15.35 39.28 -26.82
CA GLN A 468 15.70 38.92 -28.20
C GLN A 468 17.15 38.41 -28.25
N PRO A 469 17.38 37.19 -28.76
CA PRO A 469 18.73 36.67 -28.86
C PRO A 469 19.57 37.48 -29.86
N PRO A 470 20.87 37.66 -29.59
CA PRO A 470 21.78 38.23 -30.58
C PRO A 470 21.85 37.34 -31.82
N LEU A 471 22.04 37.94 -33.00
CA LEU A 471 22.27 37.18 -34.23
C LEU A 471 23.59 36.41 -34.16
N ALA A 472 23.61 35.19 -34.70
CA ALA A 472 24.85 34.43 -34.83
C ALA A 472 25.83 35.15 -35.78
N PRO A 473 27.16 35.07 -35.54
CA PRO A 473 28.17 35.79 -36.32
C PRO A 473 28.08 35.57 -37.84
N ASP A 474 27.77 34.34 -38.26
CA ASP A 474 27.58 33.96 -39.66
C ASP A 474 26.35 34.61 -40.33
N ARG A 475 25.32 34.97 -39.56
CA ARG A 475 24.10 35.59 -40.08
C ARG A 475 24.27 37.09 -40.30
N THR A 476 25.05 37.77 -39.45
CA THR A 476 25.42 39.18 -39.65
C THR A 476 26.25 39.42 -40.90
N ARG A 477 27.02 38.43 -41.37
CA ARG A 477 27.77 38.50 -42.64
C ARG A 477 26.89 38.41 -43.90
N ARG A 478 25.64 37.98 -43.78
CA ARG A 478 24.72 37.75 -44.92
C ARG A 478 23.64 38.82 -45.10
N VAL A 479 23.59 39.86 -44.27
CA VAL A 479 22.69 41.00 -44.50
C VAL A 479 23.28 41.84 -45.65
N PRO A 480 22.59 42.03 -46.79
CA PRO A 480 23.10 42.88 -47.85
C PRO A 480 23.21 44.31 -47.35
N GLN A 481 24.36 44.95 -47.52
CA GLN A 481 24.47 46.40 -47.39
C GLN A 481 23.47 47.03 -48.36
N THR A 482 22.45 47.69 -47.83
CA THR A 482 21.53 48.52 -48.62
C THR A 482 22.33 49.59 -49.35
N VAL A 483 22.21 49.57 -50.67
CA VAL A 483 22.74 50.58 -51.59
C VAL A 483 22.15 51.94 -51.20
N SER A 484 23.04 52.90 -50.98
CA SER A 484 22.78 54.32 -50.78
C SER A 484 22.09 54.98 -51.96
#